data_AF-A0A7W7YD60-F1
#
_entry.id   AF-A0A7W7YD60-F1
#
_cell.length_a   1.000
_cell.length_b   1.000
_cell.length_c   1.000
_cell.angle_alpha   90.00
_cell.angle_beta   90.00
_cell.angle_gamma   90.00
#
_symmetry.space_group_name_H-M   'P 1'
#
loop_
_entity.id
_entity.type
_entity.pdbx_description
1 polymer ?
#
loop_
_entity_poly.entity_id
_entity_poly.type
_entity_poly.pdbx_seq_one_letter_code
_entity_poly.pdbx_strand_id
1 'polypeptide(L)'
;MNTPTTTPAAATSRRQFIGTTAAASALTVAQSAWAAGSDEIKIGLIGCGGRGTGAAGQALSTNQQGITLHAVADAFKEKADGALSNLRNKVPDKVKVDDSRIFAGTDAYKKVIDCCDLVILTTPPGFRPYHFEAAVNAGKNIFMEKPVAVDAPGVRKVLEMAKVADEKNLKVVVGLQRRYQNCYKDALTQVKEQGIIGDIVSGQVYWNGGGIWFRDKRPDQSELMYQINNWYFFTWLCGDHINEQHIHNIDVANWFIGGHPVSAAGMGGRMQRVDKKFGQIYDHHYVEYTYENGVRVNSQCRHQSGVSNAVREEFTGTKGKIYLDNSGRCYANDHKGNTIWKYRPGGKDGGAAKGGAKKLDPDPYQTEHDTLQAAIRENKPLNNAYYGAESTMTAIMGRMATYSGKELKWEDVLNSKVQHMPNIITPESEPPVKPDADGWYPIAIPGKDIPGAPVV
;
A
#
# COMPACT_ATOMS: atom_id res chain seq x y z
N MET A 1 -70.35 38.05 3.46
CA MET A 1 -70.68 36.62 3.65
C MET A 1 -69.46 35.79 3.29
N ASN A 2 -69.17 34.80 4.13
CA ASN A 2 -68.21 33.69 3.98
C ASN A 2 -66.73 33.97 4.30
N THR A 3 -66.43 33.76 5.59
CA THR A 3 -65.18 33.30 6.20
C THR A 3 -64.55 32.09 5.49
N PRO A 4 -63.22 32.01 5.43
CA PRO A 4 -62.50 30.74 5.39
C PRO A 4 -62.11 30.30 6.82
N THR A 5 -62.54 29.11 7.19
CA THR A 5 -62.16 28.38 8.40
C THR A 5 -60.67 28.02 8.40
N THR A 6 -59.95 28.47 9.44
CA THR A 6 -58.62 27.99 9.80
C THR A 6 -58.73 26.75 10.69
N THR A 7 -58.10 25.65 10.26
CA THR A 7 -57.90 24.45 11.08
C THR A 7 -56.71 24.67 12.03
N PRO A 8 -56.76 24.30 13.33
CA PRO A 8 -55.63 24.45 14.24
C PRO A 8 -54.54 23.41 13.98
N ALA A 9 -53.28 23.84 14.09
CA ALA A 9 -52.11 22.96 14.09
C ALA A 9 -52.14 22.00 15.30
N ALA A 10 -51.92 20.71 15.04
CA ALA A 10 -51.75 19.71 16.09
C ALA A 10 -50.46 19.96 16.86
N ALA A 11 -50.58 20.10 18.18
CA ALA A 11 -49.47 20.29 19.12
C ALA A 11 -48.59 19.02 19.17
N THR A 12 -47.33 19.14 18.75
CA THR A 12 -46.30 18.12 18.94
C THR A 12 -46.03 17.98 20.43
N SER A 13 -46.43 16.85 21.02
CA SER A 13 -46.24 16.61 22.45
C SER A 13 -44.74 16.48 22.78
N ARG A 14 -44.34 17.04 23.93
CA ARG A 14 -42.97 17.01 24.50
C ARG A 14 -42.35 15.61 24.68
N ARG A 15 -43.08 14.54 24.35
CA ARG A 15 -42.64 13.15 24.44
C ARG A 15 -41.99 12.60 23.15
N GLN A 16 -42.08 13.33 22.04
CA GLN A 16 -41.46 12.93 20.75
C GLN A 16 -40.06 13.54 20.53
N PHE A 17 -39.61 14.44 21.41
CA PHE A 17 -38.30 15.11 21.35
C PHE A 17 -37.18 14.35 22.09
N ILE A 18 -37.50 13.28 22.84
CA ILE A 18 -36.52 12.48 23.59
C ILE A 18 -36.06 11.23 22.80
N GLY A 19 -36.66 10.96 21.63
CA GLY A 19 -36.37 9.76 20.82
C GLY A 19 -35.19 9.87 19.84
N THR A 20 -34.61 11.05 19.64
CA THR A 20 -33.61 11.31 18.58
C THR A 20 -32.23 11.74 19.09
N THR A 21 -32.00 11.74 20.41
CA THR A 21 -30.75 12.21 21.03
C THR A 21 -29.81 11.11 21.51
N ALA A 22 -30.12 9.83 21.27
CA ALA A 22 -29.28 8.71 21.72
C ALA A 22 -28.12 8.35 20.76
N ALA A 23 -28.12 8.84 19.51
CA ALA A 23 -27.06 8.54 18.54
C ALA A 23 -25.85 9.50 18.63
N ALA A 24 -26.03 10.71 19.17
CA ALA A 24 -24.96 11.70 19.28
C ALA A 24 -24.05 11.48 20.51
N SER A 25 -24.56 10.82 21.56
CA SER A 25 -23.82 10.56 22.80
C SER A 25 -22.85 9.36 22.69
N ALA A 26 -23.04 8.45 21.74
CA ALA A 26 -22.08 7.37 21.51
C ALA A 26 -20.77 7.85 20.84
N LEU A 27 -20.87 8.86 19.96
CA LEU A 27 -19.71 9.49 19.31
C LEU A 27 -18.87 10.33 20.29
N THR A 28 -19.51 11.03 21.24
CA THR A 28 -18.79 11.80 22.25
C THR A 28 -18.15 10.92 23.32
N VAL A 29 -18.74 9.78 23.68
CA VAL A 29 -18.11 8.83 24.63
C VAL A 29 -16.87 8.16 24.03
N ALA A 30 -16.86 7.86 22.72
CA ALA A 30 -15.66 7.39 22.04
C ALA A 30 -14.56 8.47 21.96
N GLN A 31 -14.91 9.74 21.72
CA GLN A 31 -13.94 10.86 21.78
C GLN A 31 -13.41 11.13 23.20
N SER A 32 -14.26 10.94 24.22
CA SER A 32 -13.90 11.14 25.63
C SER A 32 -12.98 10.03 26.16
N ALA A 33 -13.05 8.83 25.60
CA ALA A 33 -12.16 7.72 25.95
C ALA A 33 -10.71 7.96 25.49
N TRP A 34 -10.49 8.73 24.42
CA TRP A 34 -9.15 9.15 23.97
C TRP A 34 -8.58 10.33 24.78
N ALA A 35 -9.44 11.09 25.47
CA ALA A 35 -9.01 12.15 26.38
C ALA A 35 -8.75 11.64 27.81
N ALA A 36 -9.19 10.42 28.14
CA ALA A 36 -9.09 9.83 29.47
C ALA A 36 -8.34 8.48 29.53
N GLY A 37 -7.93 7.92 28.39
CA GLY A 37 -7.13 6.70 28.29
C GLY A 37 -5.64 7.06 28.17
N SER A 38 -4.79 6.37 28.96
CA SER A 38 -3.35 6.55 29.10
C SER A 38 -2.62 7.24 27.94
N ASP A 39 -1.63 8.08 28.25
CA ASP A 39 -0.65 8.63 27.30
C ASP A 39 0.06 7.59 26.40
N GLU A 40 -0.18 6.28 26.60
CA GLU A 40 0.38 5.19 25.82
C GLU A 40 -0.45 4.83 24.57
N ILE A 41 0.19 4.72 23.39
CA ILE A 41 -0.35 4.12 22.17
C ILE A 41 0.15 2.68 22.08
N LYS A 42 -0.78 1.72 22.09
CA LYS A 42 -0.51 0.29 21.94
C LYS A 42 -0.50 -0.10 20.46
N ILE A 43 0.67 -0.50 19.98
CA ILE A 43 0.88 -0.93 18.60
C ILE A 43 0.70 -2.45 18.46
N GLY A 44 -0.09 -2.85 17.47
CA GLY A 44 -0.23 -4.24 17.03
C GLY A 44 0.47 -4.49 15.70
N LEU A 45 1.28 -5.55 15.59
CA LEU A 45 1.88 -5.98 14.32
C LEU A 45 1.12 -7.17 13.73
N ILE A 46 0.63 -7.03 12.49
CA ILE A 46 -0.07 -8.08 11.75
C ILE A 46 0.71 -8.38 10.47
N GLY A 47 1.34 -9.56 10.41
CA GLY A 47 2.26 -9.97 9.36
C GLY A 47 3.72 -9.73 9.77
N CYS A 48 4.31 -10.70 10.43
CA CYS A 48 5.61 -10.64 11.11
C CYS A 48 6.79 -11.03 10.19
N GLY A 49 6.68 -10.71 8.90
CA GLY A 49 7.78 -10.86 7.93
C GLY A 49 8.88 -9.81 8.12
N GLY A 50 9.88 -9.82 7.24
CA GLY A 50 11.00 -8.87 7.29
C GLY A 50 10.54 -7.41 7.21
N ARG A 51 9.62 -7.09 6.29
CA ARG A 51 9.06 -5.73 6.16
C ARG A 51 8.24 -5.34 7.38
N GLY A 52 7.38 -6.23 7.89
CA GLY A 52 6.58 -5.98 9.08
C GLY A 52 7.40 -5.75 10.35
N THR A 53 8.45 -6.55 10.55
CA THR A 53 9.41 -6.35 11.64
C THR A 53 10.12 -5.00 11.51
N GLY A 54 10.48 -4.59 10.29
CA GLY A 54 11.04 -3.27 10.01
C GLY A 54 10.09 -2.12 10.36
N ALA A 55 8.85 -2.18 9.86
CA ALA A 55 7.80 -1.19 10.11
C ALA A 55 7.46 -1.06 11.60
N ALA A 56 7.36 -2.18 12.33
CA ALA A 56 7.20 -2.16 13.78
C ALA A 56 8.41 -1.51 14.47
N GLY A 57 9.63 -1.84 14.06
CA GLY A 57 10.83 -1.19 14.59
C GLY A 57 10.83 0.33 14.37
N GLN A 58 10.41 0.77 13.18
CA GLN A 58 10.31 2.19 12.82
C GLN A 58 9.21 2.89 13.65
N ALA A 59 8.05 2.25 13.79
CA ALA A 59 6.97 2.75 14.64
C ALA A 59 7.36 2.87 16.12
N LEU A 60 8.23 1.98 16.63
CA LEU A 60 8.74 2.05 18.00
C LEU A 60 9.89 3.06 18.14
N SER A 61 10.49 3.52 17.04
CA SER A 61 11.63 4.44 17.04
C SER A 61 11.25 5.89 16.78
N THR A 62 9.94 6.20 16.71
CA THR A 62 9.48 7.58 16.58
C THR A 62 9.87 8.41 17.81
N ASN A 63 9.88 9.74 17.62
CA ASN A 63 10.12 10.69 18.72
C ASN A 63 8.91 10.86 19.66
N GLN A 64 7.84 10.10 19.45
CA GLN A 64 6.64 10.16 20.28
C GLN A 64 6.86 9.37 21.57
N GLN A 65 6.37 9.91 22.69
CA GLN A 65 6.40 9.21 23.98
C GLN A 65 5.24 8.22 24.10
N GLY A 66 5.37 7.29 25.05
CA GLY A 66 4.33 6.31 25.35
C GLY A 66 3.98 5.43 24.14
N ILE A 67 4.96 4.89 23.44
CA ILE A 67 4.70 3.98 22.30
C ILE A 67 5.22 2.60 22.66
N THR A 68 4.36 1.59 22.63
CA THR A 68 4.75 0.20 22.91
C THR A 68 4.18 -0.78 21.89
N LEU A 69 4.93 -1.85 21.64
CA LEU A 69 4.41 -3.02 20.95
C LEU A 69 3.61 -3.84 21.95
N HIS A 70 2.34 -4.04 21.66
CA HIS A 70 1.38 -4.66 22.57
C HIS A 70 0.93 -6.06 22.13
N ALA A 71 0.86 -6.32 20.83
CA ALA A 71 0.52 -7.66 20.33
C ALA A 71 1.13 -7.91 18.95
N VAL A 72 1.29 -9.19 18.61
CA VAL A 72 1.76 -9.62 17.28
C VAL A 72 0.91 -10.77 16.75
N ALA A 73 0.71 -10.81 15.43
CA ALA A 73 0.06 -11.92 14.74
C ALA A 73 0.72 -12.23 13.40
N ASP A 74 0.83 -13.53 13.10
CA ASP A 74 1.19 -14.03 11.78
C ASP A 74 0.45 -15.35 11.50
N ALA A 75 0.27 -15.74 10.23
CA ALA A 75 -0.25 -17.06 9.90
C ALA A 75 0.69 -18.19 10.39
N PHE A 76 1.98 -17.87 10.55
CA PHE A 76 3.03 -18.78 10.98
C PHE A 76 3.62 -18.32 12.32
N LYS A 77 3.44 -19.11 13.39
CA LYS A 77 3.89 -18.72 14.75
C LYS A 77 5.38 -18.40 14.78
N GLU A 78 6.20 -19.14 14.04
CA GLU A 78 7.65 -18.93 13.96
C GLU A 78 8.03 -17.54 13.43
N LYS A 79 7.17 -16.89 12.62
CA LYS A 79 7.38 -15.52 12.16
C LYS A 79 7.12 -14.51 13.26
N ALA A 80 6.04 -14.71 14.03
CA ALA A 80 5.73 -13.86 15.18
C ALA A 80 6.85 -13.93 16.24
N ASP A 81 7.32 -15.13 16.55
CA ASP A 81 8.42 -15.34 17.49
C ASP A 81 9.73 -14.68 16.99
N GLY A 82 10.04 -14.84 15.70
CA GLY A 82 11.22 -14.22 15.08
C GLY A 82 11.19 -12.69 15.09
N ALA A 83 10.03 -12.09 14.80
CA ALA A 83 9.85 -10.64 14.87
C ALA A 83 10.02 -10.11 16.30
N LEU A 84 9.42 -10.78 17.29
CA LEU A 84 9.57 -10.40 18.70
C LEU A 84 11.02 -10.50 19.17
N SER A 85 11.73 -11.56 18.80
CA SER A 85 13.16 -11.69 19.10
C SER A 85 13.96 -10.50 18.52
N ASN A 86 13.72 -10.16 17.26
CA ASN A 86 14.40 -9.03 16.62
C ASN A 86 14.09 -7.68 17.31
N LEU A 87 12.82 -7.44 17.64
CA LEU A 87 12.37 -6.19 18.24
C LEU A 87 12.82 -6.06 19.69
N ARG A 88 12.78 -7.14 20.48
CA ARG A 88 13.32 -7.16 21.85
C ARG A 88 14.82 -6.85 21.87
N ASN A 89 15.57 -7.31 20.87
CA ASN A 89 17.00 -6.99 20.77
C ASN A 89 17.27 -5.52 20.39
N LYS A 90 16.36 -4.86 19.66
CA LYS A 90 16.54 -3.48 19.19
C LYS A 90 15.99 -2.43 20.14
N VAL A 91 14.80 -2.66 20.70
CA VAL A 91 14.03 -1.70 21.50
C VAL A 91 13.33 -2.40 22.68
N PRO A 92 14.07 -3.09 23.57
CA PRO A 92 13.51 -3.97 24.60
C PRO A 92 12.46 -3.28 25.48
N ASP A 93 12.72 -2.03 25.87
CA ASP A 93 11.85 -1.30 26.81
C ASP A 93 10.47 -1.00 26.24
N LYS A 94 10.35 -0.94 24.91
CA LYS A 94 9.09 -0.65 24.21
C LYS A 94 8.34 -1.92 23.79
N VAL A 95 8.92 -3.11 23.94
CA VAL A 95 8.23 -4.37 23.62
C VAL A 95 7.52 -4.91 24.85
N LYS A 96 6.21 -4.65 24.93
CA LYS A 96 5.33 -5.09 26.02
C LYS A 96 4.40 -6.20 25.55
N VAL A 97 4.96 -7.27 25.00
CA VAL A 97 4.21 -8.44 24.51
C VAL A 97 4.53 -9.65 25.37
N ASP A 98 3.52 -10.20 26.04
CA ASP A 98 3.57 -11.49 26.73
C ASP A 98 2.97 -12.60 25.85
N ASP A 99 3.17 -13.86 26.25
CA ASP A 99 2.80 -15.04 25.46
C ASP A 99 1.30 -15.11 25.11
N SER A 100 0.42 -14.52 25.93
CA SER A 100 -1.03 -14.48 25.65
C SER A 100 -1.41 -13.54 24.50
N ARG A 101 -0.47 -12.66 24.09
CA ARG A 101 -0.62 -11.67 23.01
C ARG A 101 0.25 -11.97 21.79
N ILE A 102 0.70 -13.23 21.69
CA ILE A 102 1.35 -13.80 20.51
C ILE A 102 0.33 -14.69 19.81
N PHE A 103 -0.23 -14.21 18.72
CA PHE A 103 -1.29 -14.93 18.01
C PHE A 103 -0.77 -15.57 16.72
N ALA A 104 -1.32 -16.73 16.37
CA ALA A 104 -1.00 -17.43 15.13
C ALA A 104 -2.26 -17.93 14.44
N GLY A 105 -2.23 -17.98 13.10
CA GLY A 105 -3.35 -18.41 12.26
C GLY A 105 -3.84 -17.30 11.31
N THR A 106 -4.65 -17.67 10.32
CA THR A 106 -5.13 -16.74 9.27
C THR A 106 -6.14 -15.71 9.80
N ASP A 107 -6.77 -15.98 10.95
CA ASP A 107 -7.73 -15.10 11.63
C ASP A 107 -7.13 -14.36 12.84
N ALA A 108 -5.86 -14.63 13.17
CA ALA A 108 -5.16 -14.07 14.33
C ALA A 108 -5.09 -12.54 14.34
N TYR A 109 -5.19 -11.91 13.17
CA TYR A 109 -5.22 -10.45 13.01
C TYR A 109 -6.34 -9.80 13.84
N LYS A 110 -7.49 -10.47 14.01
CA LYS A 110 -8.64 -9.96 14.78
C LYS A 110 -8.26 -9.73 16.24
N LYS A 111 -7.54 -10.69 16.85
CA LYS A 111 -7.10 -10.62 18.25
C LYS A 111 -6.12 -9.47 18.50
N VAL A 112 -5.29 -9.14 17.51
CA VAL A 112 -4.39 -7.97 17.58
C VAL A 112 -5.19 -6.67 17.49
N ILE A 113 -6.13 -6.59 16.55
CA ILE A 113 -7.01 -5.42 16.40
C ILE A 113 -7.77 -5.14 17.71
N ASP A 114 -8.32 -6.17 18.34
CA ASP A 114 -9.14 -6.01 19.55
C ASP A 114 -8.39 -5.36 20.71
N CYS A 115 -7.09 -5.64 20.87
CA CYS A 115 -6.30 -5.20 22.03
C CYS A 115 -5.32 -4.04 21.76
N CYS A 116 -5.31 -3.45 20.57
CA CYS A 116 -4.37 -2.38 20.19
C CYS A 116 -5.10 -1.09 19.74
N ASP A 117 -4.38 0.03 19.67
CA ASP A 117 -4.89 1.36 19.27
C ASP A 117 -4.45 1.74 17.84
N LEU A 118 -3.25 1.29 17.47
CA LEU A 118 -2.65 1.44 16.15
C LEU A 118 -2.23 0.05 15.65
N VAL A 119 -2.66 -0.33 14.44
CA VAL A 119 -2.24 -1.58 13.82
C VAL A 119 -1.36 -1.36 12.59
N ILE A 120 -0.33 -2.20 12.46
CA ILE A 120 0.59 -2.25 11.33
C ILE A 120 0.22 -3.48 10.49
N LEU A 121 -0.28 -3.24 9.28
CA LEU A 121 -0.76 -4.27 8.36
C LEU A 121 0.28 -4.58 7.27
N THR A 122 1.06 -5.63 7.48
CA THR A 122 2.19 -6.06 6.64
C THR A 122 2.04 -7.48 6.12
N THR A 123 0.81 -7.97 6.02
CA THR A 123 0.45 -9.26 5.39
C THR A 123 0.54 -9.19 3.87
N PRO A 124 0.50 -10.33 3.15
CA PRO A 124 0.43 -10.34 1.69
C PRO A 124 -0.72 -9.46 1.16
N PRO A 125 -0.55 -8.82 0.00
CA PRO A 125 -1.50 -7.87 -0.53
C PRO A 125 -2.97 -8.26 -0.58
N GLY A 126 -3.26 -9.52 -0.94
CA GLY A 126 -4.63 -10.02 -1.01
C GLY A 126 -5.41 -9.83 0.28
N PHE A 127 -4.79 -10.04 1.44
CA PHE A 127 -5.47 -9.93 2.74
C PHE A 127 -5.81 -8.49 3.17
N ARG A 128 -5.15 -7.49 2.59
CA ARG A 128 -5.13 -6.15 3.16
C ARG A 128 -6.48 -5.41 3.11
N PRO A 129 -7.32 -5.52 2.07
CA PRO A 129 -8.65 -4.91 2.09
C PRO A 129 -9.48 -5.35 3.29
N TYR A 130 -9.42 -6.64 3.65
CA TYR A 130 -10.20 -7.21 4.75
C TYR A 130 -9.59 -6.91 6.13
N HIS A 131 -8.26 -6.91 6.24
CA HIS A 131 -7.60 -6.48 7.48
C HIS A 131 -7.81 -4.98 7.74
N PHE A 132 -7.81 -4.16 6.69
CA PHE A 132 -8.09 -2.73 6.77
C PHE A 132 -9.56 -2.48 7.17
N GLU A 133 -10.52 -3.17 6.55
CA GLU A 133 -11.94 -3.14 6.93
C GLU A 133 -12.13 -3.50 8.41
N ALA A 134 -11.52 -4.58 8.89
CA ALA A 134 -11.61 -4.98 10.29
C ALA A 134 -11.05 -3.91 11.24
N ALA A 135 -9.90 -3.32 10.91
CA ALA A 135 -9.26 -2.28 11.73
C ALA A 135 -10.07 -0.97 11.77
N VAL A 136 -10.60 -0.53 10.62
CA VAL A 136 -11.47 0.65 10.51
C VAL A 136 -12.78 0.43 11.25
N ASN A 137 -13.37 -0.76 11.14
CA ASN A 137 -14.60 -1.10 11.87
C ASN A 137 -14.39 -1.08 13.38
N ALA A 138 -13.23 -1.56 13.86
CA ALA A 138 -12.83 -1.51 15.25
C ALA A 138 -12.32 -0.13 15.73
N GLY A 139 -12.29 0.89 14.86
CA GLY A 139 -11.91 2.26 15.23
C GLY A 139 -10.41 2.42 15.51
N LYS A 140 -9.54 1.66 14.84
CA LYS A 140 -8.09 1.69 15.06
C LYS A 140 -7.40 2.63 14.09
N ASN A 141 -6.29 3.24 14.48
CA ASN A 141 -5.41 3.89 13.51
C ASN A 141 -4.60 2.85 12.73
N ILE A 142 -4.18 3.16 11.51
CA ILE A 142 -3.61 2.17 10.61
C ILE A 142 -2.33 2.68 9.94
N PHE A 143 -1.26 1.89 10.03
CA PHE A 143 -0.25 1.84 9.00
C PHE A 143 -0.47 0.59 8.17
N MET A 144 -0.42 0.68 6.84
CA MET A 144 -0.56 -0.48 5.99
C MET A 144 0.44 -0.47 4.83
N GLU A 145 1.10 -1.60 4.58
CA GLU A 145 2.02 -1.71 3.46
C GLU A 145 1.29 -1.61 2.12
N LYS A 146 2.01 -1.12 1.11
CA LYS A 146 1.59 -1.22 -0.29
C LYS A 146 1.83 -2.64 -0.83
N PRO A 147 1.23 -3.02 -1.97
CA PRO A 147 0.04 -2.44 -2.63
C PRO A 147 -1.23 -2.84 -1.90
N VAL A 148 -2.26 -2.00 -1.80
CA VAL A 148 -3.36 -2.20 -0.82
C VAL A 148 -4.39 -3.30 -1.17
N ALA A 149 -4.30 -3.88 -2.36
CA ALA A 149 -5.18 -4.91 -2.89
C ALA A 149 -4.50 -5.65 -4.07
N VAL A 150 -5.17 -6.66 -4.62
CA VAL A 150 -4.70 -7.41 -5.81
C VAL A 150 -5.71 -7.44 -6.97
N ASP A 151 -6.93 -6.96 -6.73
CA ASP A 151 -8.04 -6.96 -7.67
C ASP A 151 -8.96 -5.73 -7.45
N ALA A 152 -9.83 -5.46 -8.42
CA ALA A 152 -10.73 -4.31 -8.38
C ALA A 152 -11.74 -4.35 -7.23
N PRO A 153 -12.37 -5.50 -6.87
CA PRO A 153 -13.19 -5.60 -5.66
C PRO A 153 -12.44 -5.17 -4.39
N GLY A 154 -11.20 -5.61 -4.20
CA GLY A 154 -10.36 -5.23 -3.08
C GLY A 154 -10.04 -3.74 -3.06
N VAL A 155 -9.71 -3.14 -4.21
CA VAL A 155 -9.49 -1.69 -4.33
C VAL A 155 -10.75 -0.91 -3.94
N ARG A 156 -11.93 -1.29 -4.46
CA ARG A 156 -13.19 -0.62 -4.11
C ARG A 156 -13.50 -0.71 -2.61
N LYS A 157 -13.22 -1.86 -1.98
CA LYS A 157 -13.34 -2.03 -0.53
C LYS A 157 -12.40 -1.09 0.24
N VAL A 158 -11.16 -0.92 -0.21
CA VAL A 158 -10.23 0.04 0.42
C VAL A 158 -10.75 1.47 0.30
N LEU A 159 -11.27 1.87 -0.88
CA LEU A 159 -11.86 3.20 -1.08
C LEU A 159 -13.12 3.43 -0.21
N GLU A 160 -13.95 2.40 -0.04
CA GLU A 160 -15.10 2.43 0.86
C GLU A 160 -14.64 2.64 2.32
N MET A 161 -13.67 1.86 2.77
CA MET A 161 -13.14 1.95 4.14
C MET A 161 -12.31 3.21 4.39
N ALA A 162 -11.74 3.83 3.36
CA ALA A 162 -11.13 5.14 3.46
C ALA A 162 -12.15 6.20 3.89
N LYS A 163 -13.37 6.18 3.34
CA LYS A 163 -14.45 7.10 3.73
C LYS A 163 -14.90 6.87 5.16
N VAL A 164 -15.09 5.61 5.56
CA VAL A 164 -15.44 5.26 6.95
C VAL A 164 -14.33 5.65 7.93
N ALA A 165 -13.06 5.55 7.52
CA ALA A 165 -11.94 6.02 8.33
C ALA A 165 -11.99 7.54 8.54
N ASP A 166 -12.32 8.32 7.51
CA ASP A 166 -12.50 9.78 7.64
C ASP A 166 -13.66 10.12 8.58
N GLU A 167 -14.81 9.44 8.44
CA GLU A 167 -15.98 9.62 9.31
C GLU A 167 -15.66 9.35 10.78
N LYS A 168 -14.82 8.35 11.05
CA LYS A 168 -14.33 8.00 12.39
C LYS A 168 -13.11 8.81 12.82
N ASN A 169 -12.61 9.71 11.98
CA ASN A 169 -11.40 10.48 12.21
C ASN A 169 -10.19 9.58 12.56
N LEU A 170 -10.04 8.46 11.84
CA LEU A 170 -8.91 7.53 11.95
C LEU A 170 -7.79 7.98 11.03
N LYS A 171 -6.55 7.70 11.45
CA LYS A 171 -5.34 8.11 10.72
C LYS A 171 -4.83 6.90 9.98
N VAL A 172 -4.61 7.06 8.67
CA VAL A 172 -4.21 5.98 7.77
C VAL A 172 -2.99 6.39 6.96
N VAL A 173 -1.90 5.65 7.12
CA VAL A 173 -0.72 5.77 6.26
C VAL A 173 -0.52 4.50 5.45
N VAL A 174 -0.27 4.67 4.15
CA VAL A 174 0.13 3.61 3.21
C VAL A 174 1.62 3.73 2.94
N GLY A 175 2.35 2.60 2.95
CA GLY A 175 3.81 2.49 2.77
C GLY A 175 4.38 2.87 1.39
N LEU A 176 3.93 3.99 0.82
CA LEU A 176 4.43 4.58 -0.42
C LEU A 176 5.55 5.59 -0.13
N GLN A 177 6.67 5.07 0.40
CA GLN A 177 7.75 5.85 1.02
C GLN A 177 8.33 7.00 0.18
N ARG A 178 8.28 6.91 -1.16
CA ARG A 178 8.74 8.00 -2.04
C ARG A 178 7.97 9.30 -1.83
N ARG A 179 6.70 9.22 -1.42
CA ARG A 179 5.89 10.40 -1.03
C ARG A 179 6.38 11.06 0.26
N TYR A 180 7.21 10.38 1.04
CA TYR A 180 7.81 10.87 2.28
C TYR A 180 9.26 11.32 2.10
N GLN A 181 9.88 10.98 0.96
CA GLN A 181 11.28 11.27 0.67
C GLN A 181 11.46 12.71 0.16
N ASN A 182 12.34 13.48 0.79
CA ASN A 182 12.51 14.92 0.50
C ASN A 182 12.91 15.20 -0.94
N CYS A 183 13.78 14.38 -1.52
CA CYS A 183 14.25 14.58 -2.90
C CYS A 183 13.10 14.48 -3.92
N TYR A 184 12.11 13.60 -3.70
CA TYR A 184 10.93 13.50 -4.55
C TYR A 184 9.95 14.65 -4.32
N LYS A 185 9.76 15.08 -3.06
CA LYS A 185 8.93 16.24 -2.72
C LYS A 185 9.47 17.53 -3.37
N ASP A 186 10.76 17.80 -3.22
CA ASP A 186 11.40 18.97 -3.84
C ASP A 186 11.35 18.86 -5.37
N ALA A 187 11.65 17.69 -5.94
CA ALA A 187 11.52 17.46 -7.38
C ALA A 187 10.12 17.80 -7.90
N LEU A 188 9.06 17.36 -7.19
CA LEU A 188 7.69 17.69 -7.57
C LEU A 188 7.45 19.20 -7.49
N THR A 189 7.86 19.87 -6.41
CA THR A 189 7.76 21.35 -6.28
C THR A 189 8.48 22.05 -7.44
N GLN A 190 9.69 21.62 -7.80
CA GLN A 190 10.38 22.21 -8.95
C GLN A 190 9.62 22.02 -10.27
N VAL A 191 9.05 20.83 -10.49
CA VAL A 191 8.31 20.54 -11.72
C VAL A 191 6.97 21.29 -11.78
N LYS A 192 6.18 21.22 -10.71
CA LYS A 192 4.80 21.72 -10.67
C LYS A 192 4.70 23.21 -10.39
N GLU A 193 5.53 23.73 -9.49
CA GLU A 193 5.45 25.13 -9.06
C GLU A 193 6.44 26.02 -9.81
N GLN A 194 7.67 25.54 -10.02
CA GLN A 194 8.72 26.31 -10.68
C GLN A 194 8.77 26.09 -12.20
N GLY A 195 8.08 25.05 -12.71
CA GLY A 195 7.99 24.77 -14.15
C GLY A 195 9.35 24.51 -14.81
N ILE A 196 10.33 23.99 -14.07
CA ILE A 196 11.74 23.91 -14.54
C ILE A 196 11.91 23.07 -15.82
N ILE A 197 11.02 22.11 -16.04
CA ILE A 197 10.99 21.28 -17.27
C ILE A 197 9.82 21.62 -18.20
N GLY A 198 9.02 22.65 -17.90
CA GLY A 198 7.77 22.93 -18.60
C GLY A 198 6.71 21.83 -18.38
N ASP A 199 5.77 21.70 -19.31
CA ASP A 199 4.71 20.69 -19.24
C ASP A 199 5.28 19.30 -19.51
N ILE A 200 4.95 18.31 -18.67
CA ILE A 200 5.32 16.91 -18.90
C ILE A 200 4.61 16.43 -20.17
N VAL A 201 5.38 15.85 -21.11
CA VAL A 201 4.87 15.30 -22.37
C VAL A 201 5.05 13.78 -22.46
N SER A 202 5.98 13.20 -21.70
CA SER A 202 6.16 11.75 -21.57
C SER A 202 6.91 11.37 -20.29
N GLY A 203 6.80 10.11 -19.89
CA GLY A 203 7.54 9.58 -18.75
C GLY A 203 7.97 8.14 -18.93
N GLN A 204 9.00 7.73 -18.18
CA GLN A 204 9.48 6.35 -18.10
C GLN A 204 9.66 5.97 -16.64
N VAL A 205 9.17 4.79 -16.26
CA VAL A 205 9.27 4.30 -14.88
C VAL A 205 9.77 2.86 -14.84
N TYR A 206 10.71 2.57 -13.94
CA TYR A 206 11.46 1.32 -13.94
C TYR A 206 11.51 0.65 -12.57
N TRP A 207 11.20 -0.66 -12.53
CA TRP A 207 11.58 -1.57 -11.46
C TRP A 207 12.17 -2.86 -12.02
N ASN A 208 13.44 -2.80 -12.41
CA ASN A 208 14.19 -3.90 -12.96
C ASN A 208 15.21 -4.41 -11.95
N GLY A 209 15.05 -5.66 -11.53
CA GLY A 209 15.88 -6.32 -10.53
C GLY A 209 16.08 -7.80 -10.80
N GLY A 210 16.74 -8.47 -9.85
CA GLY A 210 16.84 -9.93 -9.80
C GLY A 210 15.59 -10.58 -9.21
N GLY A 211 15.61 -11.91 -9.13
CA GLY A 211 14.54 -12.68 -8.48
C GLY A 211 14.44 -12.46 -6.97
N ILE A 212 13.36 -12.97 -6.40
CA ILE A 212 13.06 -12.94 -4.96
C ILE A 212 13.25 -14.34 -4.34
N TRP A 213 13.26 -14.40 -3.02
CA TRP A 213 13.30 -15.62 -2.22
C TRP A 213 12.25 -16.66 -2.66
N PHE A 214 12.53 -17.92 -2.35
CA PHE A 214 11.64 -19.05 -2.53
C PHE A 214 11.74 -19.96 -1.29
N ARG A 215 10.67 -20.70 -0.97
CA ARG A 215 10.64 -21.66 0.14
C ARG A 215 10.07 -22.99 -0.34
N ASP A 216 10.80 -24.07 -0.13
CA ASP A 216 10.31 -25.40 -0.43
C ASP A 216 9.04 -25.73 0.38
N LYS A 217 8.15 -26.53 -0.23
CA LYS A 217 6.96 -27.03 0.45
C LYS A 217 7.38 -28.02 1.53
N ARG A 218 6.94 -27.81 2.76
CA ARG A 218 7.18 -28.79 3.84
C ARG A 218 6.24 -29.98 3.67
N PRO A 219 6.64 -31.21 4.04
CA PRO A 219 5.81 -32.41 3.88
C PRO A 219 4.42 -32.33 4.53
N ASP A 220 4.31 -31.61 5.64
CA ASP A 220 3.09 -31.42 6.44
C ASP A 220 2.26 -30.18 6.03
N GLN A 221 2.73 -29.41 5.04
CA GLN A 221 2.13 -28.14 4.67
C GLN A 221 1.00 -28.34 3.65
N SER A 222 -0.21 -27.89 4.00
CA SER A 222 -1.33 -27.82 3.06
C SER A 222 -1.00 -26.92 1.86
N GLU A 223 -1.73 -27.11 0.76
CA GLU A 223 -1.52 -26.30 -0.45
C GLU A 223 -1.80 -24.81 -0.18
N LEU A 224 -2.86 -24.49 0.57
CA LEU A 224 -3.14 -23.12 1.00
C LEU A 224 -1.95 -22.51 1.76
N MET A 225 -1.45 -23.20 2.78
CA MET A 225 -0.36 -22.67 3.61
C MET A 225 0.96 -22.59 2.84
N TYR A 226 1.19 -23.48 1.87
CA TYR A 226 2.32 -23.39 0.95
C TYR A 226 2.26 -22.10 0.13
N GLN A 227 1.09 -21.80 -0.45
CA GLN A 227 0.90 -20.57 -1.21
C GLN A 227 1.01 -19.32 -0.33
N ILE A 228 0.47 -19.32 0.88
CA ILE A 228 0.64 -18.19 1.83
C ILE A 228 2.13 -18.01 2.20
N ASN A 229 2.88 -19.08 2.41
CA ASN A 229 4.32 -18.99 2.70
C ASN A 229 5.14 -18.52 1.48
N ASN A 230 4.64 -18.78 0.27
CA ASN A 230 5.21 -18.38 -1.02
C ASN A 230 4.38 -17.31 -1.74
N TRP A 231 3.71 -16.45 -0.96
CA TRP A 231 2.66 -15.55 -1.43
C TRP A 231 3.01 -14.72 -2.65
N TYR A 232 4.29 -14.38 -2.80
CA TYR A 232 4.80 -13.61 -3.92
C TYR A 232 4.44 -14.22 -5.28
N PHE A 233 4.44 -15.55 -5.38
CA PHE A 233 4.27 -16.29 -6.64
C PHE A 233 2.82 -16.54 -7.04
N PHE A 234 1.86 -16.09 -6.23
CA PHE A 234 0.43 -16.32 -6.46
C PHE A 234 -0.31 -15.00 -6.62
N THR A 235 -1.02 -14.85 -7.73
CA THR A 235 -1.67 -13.58 -8.09
C THR A 235 -2.74 -13.17 -7.09
N TRP A 236 -3.46 -14.12 -6.50
CA TRP A 236 -4.47 -13.87 -5.48
C TRP A 236 -3.90 -13.35 -4.15
N LEU A 237 -2.60 -13.52 -3.91
CA LEU A 237 -1.92 -13.02 -2.72
C LEU A 237 -1.06 -11.78 -2.98
N CYS A 238 -0.35 -11.76 -4.11
CA CYS A 238 0.65 -10.73 -4.45
C CYS A 238 0.14 -9.71 -5.46
N GLY A 239 -0.64 -10.18 -6.43
CA GLY A 239 -1.01 -9.40 -7.62
C GLY A 239 0.13 -9.24 -8.63
N ASP A 240 1.18 -10.07 -8.56
CA ASP A 240 2.42 -10.01 -9.37
C ASP A 240 3.36 -8.86 -8.97
N HIS A 241 4.63 -8.93 -9.40
CA HIS A 241 5.68 -7.96 -9.05
C HIS A 241 5.41 -6.55 -9.57
N ILE A 242 4.63 -6.40 -10.65
CA ILE A 242 4.14 -5.10 -11.10
C ILE A 242 3.30 -4.42 -10.03
N ASN A 243 2.46 -5.19 -9.33
CA ASN A 243 1.66 -4.69 -8.21
C ASN A 243 2.48 -4.57 -6.93
N GLU A 244 3.28 -5.59 -6.59
CA GLU A 244 3.98 -5.61 -5.30
C GLU A 244 5.11 -4.61 -5.23
N GLN A 245 6.01 -4.56 -6.22
CA GLN A 245 7.21 -3.73 -6.15
C GLN A 245 7.11 -2.48 -7.01
N HIS A 246 6.72 -2.66 -8.28
CA HIS A 246 6.72 -1.57 -9.26
C HIS A 246 5.68 -0.49 -8.98
N ILE A 247 4.67 -0.77 -8.13
CA ILE A 247 3.72 0.23 -7.64
C ILE A 247 4.39 1.50 -7.14
N HIS A 248 5.58 1.42 -6.53
CA HIS A 248 6.28 2.64 -6.08
C HIS A 248 6.56 3.60 -7.25
N ASN A 249 6.99 3.09 -8.40
CA ASN A 249 7.32 3.92 -9.56
C ASN A 249 6.05 4.33 -10.32
N ILE A 250 5.04 3.47 -10.36
CA ILE A 250 3.72 3.79 -10.91
C ILE A 250 3.06 4.91 -10.09
N ASP A 251 3.15 4.86 -8.77
CA ASP A 251 2.68 5.91 -7.87
C ASP A 251 3.37 7.26 -8.14
N VAL A 252 4.68 7.25 -8.38
CA VAL A 252 5.41 8.47 -8.76
C VAL A 252 4.93 9.02 -10.10
N ALA A 253 4.62 8.16 -11.09
CA ALA A 253 4.01 8.61 -12.35
C ALA A 253 2.65 9.27 -12.12
N ASN A 254 1.76 8.61 -11.39
CA ASN A 254 0.45 9.17 -11.06
C ASN A 254 0.58 10.51 -10.32
N TRP A 255 1.53 10.58 -9.37
CA TRP A 255 1.77 11.77 -8.56
C TRP A 255 2.33 12.95 -9.37
N PHE A 256 3.31 12.70 -10.25
CA PHE A 256 3.92 13.73 -11.08
C PHE A 256 3.01 14.18 -12.21
N ILE A 257 2.14 13.31 -12.73
CA ILE A 257 1.19 13.71 -13.76
C ILE A 257 -0.01 14.41 -13.13
N GLY A 258 -0.54 13.89 -12.03
CA GLY A 258 -1.63 14.49 -11.26
C GLY A 258 -2.93 13.66 -11.26
N GLY A 259 -2.83 12.34 -11.33
CA GLY A 259 -3.96 11.41 -11.34
C GLY A 259 -3.57 10.06 -11.91
N HIS A 260 -4.54 9.17 -12.12
CA HIS A 260 -4.35 7.87 -12.75
C HIS A 260 -4.44 7.95 -14.29
N PRO A 261 -3.93 6.95 -15.03
CA PRO A 261 -4.16 6.86 -16.46
C PRO A 261 -5.63 6.53 -16.79
N VAL A 262 -6.05 6.87 -18.01
CA VAL A 262 -7.37 6.54 -18.58
C VAL A 262 -7.34 5.24 -19.38
N SER A 263 -6.19 4.83 -19.92
CA SER A 263 -5.99 3.54 -20.56
C SER A 263 -4.59 2.96 -20.36
N ALA A 264 -4.48 1.64 -20.55
CA ALA A 264 -3.24 0.90 -20.48
C ALA A 264 -3.21 -0.19 -21.55
N ALA A 265 -2.08 -0.35 -22.23
CA ALA A 265 -1.79 -1.46 -23.12
C ALA A 265 -0.39 -1.99 -22.82
N GLY A 266 -0.16 -3.30 -22.93
CA GLY A 266 1.14 -3.83 -22.56
C GLY A 266 1.38 -5.27 -22.97
N MET A 267 2.62 -5.70 -22.74
CA MET A 267 3.09 -7.06 -22.99
C MET A 267 3.95 -7.55 -21.83
N GLY A 268 3.99 -8.85 -21.62
CA GLY A 268 4.80 -9.48 -20.58
C GLY A 268 4.87 -10.98 -20.74
N GLY A 269 5.56 -11.65 -19.83
CA GLY A 269 5.63 -13.11 -19.84
C GLY A 269 6.65 -13.68 -18.87
N ARG A 270 7.10 -14.89 -19.19
CA ARG A 270 8.12 -15.63 -18.45
C ARG A 270 9.23 -16.05 -19.40
N MET A 271 10.47 -15.83 -18.98
CA MET A 271 11.69 -16.31 -19.64
C MET A 271 12.63 -17.01 -18.66
N GLN A 272 12.78 -16.49 -17.43
CA GLN A 272 13.55 -17.14 -16.36
C GLN A 272 12.66 -17.86 -15.33
N ARG A 273 11.39 -17.46 -15.18
CA ARG A 273 10.40 -18.11 -14.28
C ARG A 273 9.70 -19.31 -14.93
N VAL A 274 10.46 -20.27 -15.44
CA VAL A 274 9.94 -21.43 -16.20
C VAL A 274 9.88 -22.74 -15.39
N ASP A 275 10.09 -22.67 -14.08
CA ASP A 275 10.01 -23.79 -13.13
C ASP A 275 8.66 -23.78 -12.38
N LYS A 276 8.13 -24.95 -12.02
CA LYS A 276 6.87 -25.19 -11.28
C LYS A 276 6.77 -24.37 -10.00
N LYS A 277 7.91 -24.09 -9.37
CA LYS A 277 7.99 -23.34 -8.11
C LYS A 277 7.57 -21.87 -8.19
N PHE A 278 7.45 -21.30 -9.39
CA PHE A 278 7.16 -19.88 -9.60
C PHE A 278 5.67 -19.54 -9.73
N GLY A 279 4.77 -20.46 -9.39
CA GLY A 279 3.33 -20.21 -9.31
C GLY A 279 2.76 -19.64 -10.61
N GLN A 280 2.02 -18.52 -10.54
CA GLN A 280 1.25 -17.93 -11.66
C GLN A 280 1.81 -16.62 -12.25
N ILE A 281 2.77 -15.98 -11.57
CA ILE A 281 3.24 -14.63 -11.92
C ILE A 281 4.21 -14.57 -13.11
N TYR A 282 4.24 -13.47 -13.86
CA TYR A 282 5.24 -13.20 -14.91
C TYR A 282 6.61 -12.83 -14.32
N ASP A 283 7.68 -12.82 -15.12
CA ASP A 283 8.97 -12.25 -14.73
C ASP A 283 9.29 -10.91 -15.39
N HIS A 284 8.44 -10.43 -16.29
CA HIS A 284 8.53 -9.07 -16.83
C HIS A 284 7.19 -8.54 -17.30
N HIS A 285 7.03 -7.22 -17.20
CA HIS A 285 5.94 -6.45 -17.78
C HIS A 285 6.49 -5.18 -18.44
N TYR A 286 5.91 -4.82 -19.58
CA TYR A 286 6.05 -3.52 -20.22
C TYR A 286 4.64 -2.99 -20.50
N VAL A 287 4.32 -1.81 -19.98
CA VAL A 287 2.99 -1.21 -20.08
C VAL A 287 3.12 0.24 -20.54
N GLU A 288 2.39 0.62 -21.58
CA GLU A 288 2.15 2.01 -21.92
C GLU A 288 0.86 2.47 -21.23
N TYR A 289 0.97 3.47 -20.36
CA TYR A 289 -0.16 4.14 -19.73
C TYR A 289 -0.45 5.46 -20.44
N THR A 290 -1.71 5.68 -20.81
CA THR A 290 -2.18 6.96 -21.38
C THR A 290 -3.01 7.71 -20.34
N TYR A 291 -2.66 8.96 -20.07
CA TYR A 291 -3.34 9.85 -19.13
C TYR A 291 -4.34 10.75 -19.84
N GLU A 292 -5.28 11.33 -19.09
CA GLU A 292 -6.38 12.16 -19.64
C GLU A 292 -5.85 13.34 -20.48
N ASN A 293 -4.73 13.94 -20.06
CA ASN A 293 -4.08 15.04 -20.78
C ASN A 293 -3.25 14.58 -22.00
N GLY A 294 -3.33 13.32 -22.40
CA GLY A 294 -2.62 12.75 -23.54
C GLY A 294 -1.15 12.34 -23.27
N VAL A 295 -0.63 12.59 -22.05
CA VAL A 295 0.71 12.14 -21.66
C VAL A 295 0.76 10.62 -21.68
N ARG A 296 1.84 10.07 -22.23
CA ARG A 296 2.14 8.64 -22.18
C ARG A 296 3.31 8.34 -21.27
N VAL A 297 3.15 7.33 -20.41
CA VAL A 297 4.21 6.82 -19.54
C VAL A 297 4.46 5.35 -19.86
N ASN A 298 5.69 5.01 -20.25
CA ASN A 298 6.05 3.60 -20.33
C ASN A 298 6.59 3.11 -18.99
N SER A 299 6.00 2.02 -18.55
CA SER A 299 6.28 1.35 -17.30
C SER A 299 6.94 0.02 -17.60
N GLN A 300 8.14 -0.19 -17.07
CA GLN A 300 8.89 -1.43 -17.20
C GLN A 300 9.22 -2.01 -15.83
N CYS A 301 8.90 -3.28 -15.61
CA CYS A 301 9.43 -4.02 -14.49
C CYS A 301 9.85 -5.43 -14.89
N ARG A 302 10.88 -5.96 -14.23
CA ARG A 302 11.34 -7.34 -14.43
C ARG A 302 12.06 -7.91 -13.23
N HIS A 303 12.04 -9.25 -13.15
CA HIS A 303 12.85 -10.09 -12.28
C HIS A 303 13.70 -11.07 -13.08
N GLN A 304 14.86 -10.61 -13.52
CA GLN A 304 15.82 -11.42 -14.27
C GLN A 304 17.22 -11.19 -13.70
N SER A 305 17.85 -12.27 -13.26
CA SER A 305 19.19 -12.23 -12.66
C SER A 305 20.27 -12.16 -13.73
N GLY A 306 21.42 -11.56 -13.39
CA GLY A 306 22.60 -11.49 -14.29
C GLY A 306 22.54 -10.40 -15.36
N VAL A 307 21.62 -9.44 -15.24
CA VAL A 307 21.39 -8.34 -16.21
C VAL A 307 21.26 -6.98 -15.50
N SER A 308 21.29 -5.88 -16.25
CA SER A 308 21.35 -4.51 -15.71
C SER A 308 20.11 -4.11 -14.90
N ASN A 309 20.30 -3.61 -13.67
CA ASN A 309 19.18 -3.20 -12.81
C ASN A 309 18.83 -1.71 -13.00
N ALA A 310 17.57 -1.36 -12.73
CA ALA A 310 17.11 0.02 -12.75
C ALA A 310 15.89 0.19 -11.84
N VAL A 311 15.99 1.04 -10.83
CA VAL A 311 14.85 1.47 -10.01
C VAL A 311 14.83 3.00 -9.99
N ARG A 312 14.07 3.58 -10.93
CA ARG A 312 14.14 5.01 -11.27
C ARG A 312 12.95 5.50 -12.09
N GLU A 313 12.80 6.80 -12.18
CA GLU A 313 11.78 7.50 -12.94
C GLU A 313 12.40 8.63 -13.75
N GLU A 314 11.82 8.89 -14.91
CA GLU A 314 12.19 10.00 -15.78
C GLU A 314 10.94 10.64 -16.35
N PHE A 315 10.86 11.97 -16.35
CA PHE A 315 9.80 12.70 -17.04
C PHE A 315 10.42 13.71 -17.98
N THR A 316 9.99 13.66 -19.24
CA THR A 316 10.35 14.64 -20.26
C THR A 316 9.28 15.69 -20.32
N GLY A 317 9.67 16.95 -20.14
CA GLY A 317 8.82 18.10 -20.37
C GLY A 317 9.25 18.95 -21.55
N THR A 318 8.48 19.98 -21.86
CA THR A 318 8.71 20.87 -23.01
C THR A 318 10.04 21.66 -22.93
N LYS A 319 10.60 21.84 -21.73
CA LYS A 319 11.86 22.61 -21.50
C LYS A 319 13.05 21.77 -21.02
N GLY A 320 12.82 20.53 -20.59
CA GLY A 320 13.89 19.68 -20.08
C GLY A 320 13.41 18.30 -19.62
N LYS A 321 14.25 17.61 -18.86
CA LYS A 321 13.98 16.29 -18.31
C LYS A 321 14.34 16.25 -16.83
N ILE A 322 13.52 15.60 -16.02
CA ILE A 322 13.82 15.30 -14.61
C ILE A 322 14.08 13.80 -14.44
N TYR A 323 15.02 13.47 -13.58
CA TYR A 323 15.48 12.13 -13.27
C TYR A 323 15.40 11.92 -11.76
N LEU A 324 14.80 10.81 -11.33
CA LEU A 324 14.63 10.41 -9.94
C LEU A 324 15.10 8.96 -9.81
N ASP A 325 15.77 8.60 -8.71
CA ASP A 325 16.15 7.22 -8.47
C ASP A 325 16.08 6.81 -6.99
N ASN A 326 16.16 5.49 -6.76
CA ASN A 326 16.05 4.92 -5.42
C ASN A 326 17.26 5.22 -4.51
N SER A 327 18.32 5.86 -5.02
CA SER A 327 19.47 6.31 -4.22
C SER A 327 19.32 7.74 -3.70
N GLY A 328 18.18 8.40 -3.96
CA GLY A 328 17.93 9.78 -3.58
C GLY A 328 18.58 10.81 -4.52
N ARG A 329 19.04 10.38 -5.70
CA ARG A 329 19.58 11.30 -6.70
C ARG A 329 18.44 11.81 -7.57
N CYS A 330 18.05 13.06 -7.32
CA CYS A 330 17.09 13.79 -8.13
C CYS A 330 17.78 14.98 -8.81
N TYR A 331 17.62 15.11 -10.13
CA TYR A 331 18.18 16.22 -10.89
C TYR A 331 17.41 16.45 -12.19
N ALA A 332 17.58 17.62 -12.79
CA ALA A 332 16.98 17.96 -14.07
C ALA A 332 17.99 18.61 -15.00
N ASN A 333 17.86 18.30 -16.30
CA ASN A 333 18.64 18.88 -17.37
C ASN A 333 17.72 19.59 -18.37
N ASP A 334 18.22 20.65 -19.02
CA ASP A 334 17.58 21.16 -20.24
C ASP A 334 17.80 20.19 -21.42
N HIS A 335 17.16 20.46 -22.56
CA HIS A 335 17.33 19.62 -23.76
C HIS A 335 18.72 19.72 -24.41
N LYS A 336 19.57 20.65 -23.97
CA LYS A 336 20.98 20.74 -24.39
C LYS A 336 21.91 19.92 -23.50
N GLY A 337 21.38 19.30 -22.43
CA GLY A 337 22.14 18.49 -21.49
C GLY A 337 22.73 19.27 -20.31
N ASN A 338 22.44 20.57 -20.18
CA ASN A 338 22.90 21.36 -19.04
C ASN A 338 22.06 21.04 -17.80
N THR A 339 22.69 20.78 -16.67
CA THR A 339 21.97 20.62 -15.40
C THR A 339 21.38 21.95 -14.95
N ILE A 340 20.05 22.01 -14.91
CA ILE A 340 19.27 23.19 -14.48
C ILE A 340 18.82 23.09 -13.03
N TRP A 341 18.76 21.88 -12.49
CA TRP A 341 18.46 21.65 -11.08
C TRP A 341 19.11 20.35 -10.59
N LYS A 342 19.50 20.31 -9.31
CA LYS A 342 19.99 19.12 -8.64
C LYS A 342 19.64 19.18 -7.18
N TYR A 343 18.99 18.13 -6.68
CA TYR A 343 18.68 18.00 -5.27
C TYR A 343 19.96 17.94 -4.43
N ARG A 344 19.95 18.66 -3.31
CA ARG A 344 21.04 18.67 -2.33
C ARG A 344 20.41 18.43 -0.96
N PRO A 345 20.67 17.28 -0.31
CA PRO A 345 20.24 17.04 1.06
C PRO A 345 20.69 18.19 1.98
N GLY A 346 19.76 18.77 2.73
CA GLY A 346 20.04 19.92 3.59
C GLY A 346 20.12 21.30 2.90
N GLY A 347 19.82 21.41 1.60
CA GLY A 347 19.77 22.67 0.85
C GLY A 347 21.08 23.09 0.19
N LYS A 348 21.14 24.33 -0.33
CA LYS A 348 22.37 24.88 -0.97
C LYS A 348 23.55 24.96 0.00
N ASP A 349 23.26 25.15 1.28
CA ASP A 349 24.24 25.21 2.38
C ASP A 349 24.47 23.83 3.05
N GLY A 350 23.85 22.77 2.53
CA GLY A 350 23.95 21.39 3.04
C GLY A 350 25.29 20.69 2.75
N GLY A 351 26.26 21.41 2.18
CA GLY A 351 27.64 20.94 2.13
C GLY A 351 28.16 20.80 3.55
N ALA A 352 28.79 19.67 3.86
CA ALA A 352 29.53 19.55 5.11
C ALA A 352 30.51 20.72 5.21
N ALA A 353 30.48 21.48 6.31
CA ALA A 353 31.63 22.27 6.70
C ALA A 353 32.87 21.36 6.65
N LYS A 354 34.05 21.85 6.26
CA LYS A 354 35.28 21.02 6.17
C LYS A 354 35.43 20.18 7.45
N GLY A 355 35.27 18.86 7.34
CA GLY A 355 35.36 17.90 8.45
C GLY A 355 34.05 17.50 9.15
N GLY A 356 32.89 18.02 8.74
CA GLY A 356 31.58 17.66 9.31
C GLY A 356 30.91 16.46 8.65
N ALA A 357 29.96 15.84 9.35
CA ALA A 357 29.09 14.83 8.76
C ALA A 357 28.16 15.46 7.70
N LYS A 358 27.98 14.80 6.56
CA LYS A 358 26.99 15.23 5.56
C LYS A 358 25.59 15.19 6.20
N LYS A 359 24.80 16.26 6.04
CA LYS A 359 23.39 16.24 6.41
C LYS A 359 22.68 15.29 5.47
N LEU A 360 22.29 14.12 5.96
CA LEU A 360 21.54 13.12 5.20
C LEU A 360 20.05 13.43 5.30
N ASP A 361 19.29 13.03 4.28
CA ASP A 361 17.83 13.02 4.38
C ASP A 361 17.39 12.04 5.47
N PRO A 362 16.26 12.31 6.16
CA PRO A 362 15.65 11.34 7.05
C PRO A 362 15.27 10.08 6.27
N ASP A 363 15.29 8.94 6.96
CA ASP A 363 14.77 7.69 6.39
C ASP A 363 13.27 7.88 6.06
N PRO A 364 12.85 7.77 4.79
CA PRO A 364 11.46 7.93 4.41
C PRO A 364 10.55 6.87 5.06
N TYR A 365 11.05 5.66 5.32
CA TYR A 365 10.28 4.65 6.05
C TYR A 365 10.02 5.08 7.50
N GLN A 366 10.99 5.71 8.16
CA GLN A 366 10.78 6.27 9.50
C GLN A 366 9.82 7.45 9.47
N THR A 367 9.95 8.31 8.45
CA THR A 367 9.13 9.52 8.28
C THR A 367 7.64 9.20 8.14
N GLU A 368 7.29 8.08 7.49
CA GLU A 368 5.90 7.58 7.43
C GLU A 368 5.30 7.36 8.82
N HIS A 369 6.03 6.68 9.69
CA HIS A 369 5.59 6.38 11.06
C HIS A 369 5.60 7.62 11.97
N ASP A 370 6.61 8.48 11.84
CA ASP A 370 6.66 9.76 12.54
C ASP A 370 5.43 10.63 12.20
N THR A 371 5.10 10.71 10.90
CA THR A 371 3.95 11.47 10.41
C THR A 371 2.64 10.89 10.93
N LEU A 372 2.48 9.56 10.86
CA LEU A 372 1.28 8.89 11.34
C LEU A 372 1.04 9.16 12.84
N GLN A 373 2.06 8.93 13.67
CA GLN A 373 1.89 9.06 15.11
C GLN A 373 1.75 10.52 15.56
N ALA A 374 2.44 11.45 14.91
CA ALA A 374 2.19 12.88 15.12
C ALA A 374 0.74 13.25 14.78
N ALA A 375 0.20 12.76 13.66
CA ALA A 375 -1.19 13.01 13.29
C ALA A 375 -2.20 12.40 14.27
N ILE A 376 -1.89 11.24 14.86
CA ILE A 376 -2.70 10.65 15.94
C ILE A 376 -2.70 11.55 17.18
N ARG A 377 -1.51 11.96 17.66
CA ARG A 377 -1.34 12.78 18.87
C ARG A 377 -1.92 14.18 18.74
N GLU A 378 -1.72 14.79 17.59
CA GLU A 378 -2.15 16.16 17.30
C GLU A 378 -3.59 16.20 16.73
N ASN A 379 -4.22 15.03 16.60
CA ASN A 379 -5.54 14.86 16.00
C ASN A 379 -5.67 15.53 14.61
N LYS A 380 -4.62 15.42 13.78
CA LYS A 380 -4.61 15.96 12.42
C LYS A 380 -5.21 14.93 11.44
N PRO A 381 -6.10 15.35 10.53
CA PRO A 381 -6.58 14.48 9.45
C PRO A 381 -5.40 13.97 8.60
N LEU A 382 -5.35 12.66 8.37
CA LEU A 382 -4.34 12.01 7.55
C LEU A 382 -4.88 10.68 7.01
N ASN A 383 -5.13 10.61 5.70
CA ASN A 383 -5.65 9.40 5.08
C ASN A 383 -5.04 9.17 3.70
N ASN A 384 -4.05 8.28 3.66
CA ASN A 384 -3.35 7.88 2.45
C ASN A 384 -4.08 6.80 1.63
N ALA A 385 -5.17 6.23 2.15
CA ALA A 385 -5.82 5.08 1.53
C ALA A 385 -6.35 5.40 0.13
N TYR A 386 -6.78 6.64 -0.14
CA TYR A 386 -7.26 7.07 -1.45
C TYR A 386 -6.19 6.90 -2.55
N TYR A 387 -5.06 7.59 -2.41
CA TYR A 387 -4.00 7.48 -3.41
C TYR A 387 -3.30 6.11 -3.37
N GLY A 388 -3.26 5.45 -2.20
CA GLY A 388 -2.77 4.08 -2.10
C GLY A 388 -3.61 3.09 -2.92
N ALA A 389 -4.94 3.24 -2.90
CA ALA A 389 -5.87 2.47 -3.70
C ALA A 389 -5.76 2.80 -5.19
N GLU A 390 -5.66 4.09 -5.54
CA GLU A 390 -5.49 4.53 -6.93
C GLU A 390 -4.21 3.96 -7.56
N SER A 391 -3.05 4.13 -6.90
CA SER A 391 -1.77 3.61 -7.39
C SER A 391 -1.74 2.07 -7.48
N THR A 392 -2.43 1.39 -6.55
CA THR A 392 -2.63 -0.06 -6.60
C THR A 392 -3.48 -0.46 -7.82
N MET A 393 -4.56 0.28 -8.08
CA MET A 393 -5.42 0.02 -9.23
C MET A 393 -4.70 0.25 -10.55
N THR A 394 -3.84 1.27 -10.65
CA THR A 394 -2.98 1.47 -11.83
C THR A 394 -2.04 0.29 -12.07
N ALA A 395 -1.43 -0.26 -11.01
CA ALA A 395 -0.56 -1.42 -11.15
C ALA A 395 -1.34 -2.70 -11.53
N ILE A 396 -2.54 -2.90 -10.96
CA ILE A 396 -3.47 -3.98 -11.34
C ILE A 396 -3.88 -3.84 -12.82
N MET A 397 -4.20 -2.63 -13.27
CA MET A 397 -4.53 -2.33 -14.66
C MET A 397 -3.37 -2.69 -15.60
N GLY A 398 -2.13 -2.39 -15.22
CA GLY A 398 -0.94 -2.81 -15.96
C GLY A 398 -0.79 -4.33 -16.05
N ARG A 399 -0.98 -5.05 -14.94
CA ARG A 399 -0.99 -6.53 -14.95
C ARG A 399 -2.04 -7.04 -15.93
N MET A 400 -3.27 -6.57 -15.79
CA MET A 400 -4.41 -6.93 -16.61
C MET A 400 -4.14 -6.70 -18.11
N ALA A 401 -3.57 -5.55 -18.48
CA ALA A 401 -3.19 -5.25 -19.86
C ALA A 401 -2.17 -6.28 -20.40
N THR A 402 -1.11 -6.58 -19.63
CA THR A 402 -0.10 -7.55 -20.07
C THR A 402 -0.58 -9.00 -20.13
N TYR A 403 -1.47 -9.41 -19.23
CA TYR A 403 -2.00 -10.77 -19.18
C TYR A 403 -2.99 -11.04 -20.30
N SER A 404 -3.81 -10.04 -20.65
CA SER A 404 -4.80 -10.16 -21.72
C SER A 404 -4.21 -9.89 -23.10
N GLY A 405 -3.18 -9.03 -23.19
CA GLY A 405 -2.70 -8.46 -24.44
C GLY A 405 -3.67 -7.44 -25.05
N LYS A 406 -4.64 -6.92 -24.28
CA LYS A 406 -5.64 -5.94 -24.72
C LYS A 406 -5.31 -4.55 -24.19
N GLU A 407 -5.74 -3.53 -24.92
CA GLU A 407 -5.88 -2.20 -24.33
C GLU A 407 -7.10 -2.20 -23.41
N LEU A 408 -6.93 -1.66 -22.20
CA LEU A 408 -7.98 -1.57 -21.18
C LEU A 408 -8.23 -0.13 -20.81
N LYS A 409 -9.49 0.22 -20.52
CA LYS A 409 -9.88 1.53 -20.00
C LYS A 409 -10.00 1.48 -18.48
N TRP A 410 -9.67 2.58 -17.80
CA TRP A 410 -9.68 2.66 -16.34
C TRP A 410 -11.02 2.24 -15.74
N GLU A 411 -12.12 2.77 -16.27
CA GLU A 411 -13.47 2.49 -15.77
C GLU A 411 -13.84 1.00 -15.86
N ASP A 412 -13.48 0.33 -16.96
CA ASP A 412 -13.77 -1.11 -17.12
C ASP A 412 -13.02 -1.94 -16.08
N VAL A 413 -11.75 -1.60 -15.87
CA VAL A 413 -10.85 -2.30 -14.95
C VAL A 413 -11.26 -2.05 -13.50
N LEU A 414 -11.56 -0.79 -13.13
CA LEU A 414 -12.05 -0.45 -11.80
C LEU A 414 -13.43 -1.05 -11.51
N ASN A 415 -14.27 -1.28 -12.52
CA ASN A 415 -15.59 -1.89 -12.35
C ASN A 415 -15.59 -3.43 -12.45
N SER A 416 -14.47 -4.04 -12.81
CA SER A 416 -14.31 -5.49 -12.93
C SER A 416 -14.82 -6.22 -11.68
N LYS A 417 -15.51 -7.34 -11.93
CA LYS A 417 -16.06 -8.23 -10.90
C LYS A 417 -15.16 -9.44 -10.65
N VAL A 418 -14.03 -9.54 -11.36
CA VAL A 418 -13.03 -10.58 -11.12
C VAL A 418 -12.46 -10.38 -9.72
N GLN A 419 -12.67 -11.38 -8.87
CA GLN A 419 -12.15 -11.43 -7.51
C GLN A 419 -11.10 -12.54 -7.46
N HIS A 420 -9.86 -12.18 -7.15
CA HIS A 420 -8.79 -13.15 -6.96
C HIS A 420 -8.70 -13.60 -5.50
N MET A 421 -8.76 -12.64 -4.56
CA MET A 421 -8.66 -12.95 -3.14
C MET A 421 -10.05 -13.28 -2.56
N PRO A 422 -10.28 -14.49 -2.01
CA PRO A 422 -11.53 -14.80 -1.32
C PRO A 422 -11.78 -13.89 -0.11
N ASN A 423 -13.05 -13.59 0.17
CA ASN A 423 -13.44 -12.74 1.31
C ASN A 423 -13.05 -13.33 2.67
N ILE A 424 -13.03 -14.66 2.77
CA ILE A 424 -12.76 -15.38 4.01
C ILE A 424 -11.76 -16.49 3.69
N ILE A 425 -10.69 -16.57 4.50
CA ILE A 425 -9.73 -17.67 4.50
C ILE A 425 -9.64 -18.22 5.92
N THR A 426 -10.05 -19.47 6.07
CA THR A 426 -9.88 -20.29 7.28
C THR A 426 -8.78 -21.32 7.08
N PRO A 427 -8.28 -21.97 8.14
CA PRO A 427 -7.31 -23.05 8.01
C PRO A 427 -7.76 -24.21 7.10
N GLU A 428 -9.07 -24.42 6.95
CA GLU A 428 -9.70 -25.46 6.13
C GLU A 428 -9.99 -25.01 4.69
N SER A 429 -9.73 -23.75 4.36
CA SER A 429 -9.99 -23.22 3.03
C SER A 429 -9.06 -23.84 1.99
N GLU A 430 -9.59 -24.09 0.80
CA GLU A 430 -8.78 -24.43 -0.36
C GLU A 430 -8.27 -23.17 -1.06
N PRO A 431 -7.04 -23.15 -1.57
CA PRO A 431 -6.55 -21.99 -2.30
C PRO A 431 -7.32 -21.82 -3.63
N PRO A 432 -7.51 -20.58 -4.11
CA PRO A 432 -8.22 -20.30 -5.36
C PRO A 432 -7.60 -20.94 -6.60
N VAL A 433 -6.31 -21.26 -6.52
CA VAL A 433 -5.55 -21.93 -7.58
C VAL A 433 -4.88 -23.17 -7.00
N LYS A 434 -4.86 -24.26 -7.77
CA LYS A 434 -4.12 -25.49 -7.45
C LYS A 434 -3.22 -25.86 -8.63
N PRO A 435 -2.11 -26.56 -8.37
CA PRO A 435 -1.34 -27.14 -9.45
C PRO A 435 -2.11 -28.30 -10.10
N ASP A 436 -1.81 -28.59 -11.36
CA ASP A 436 -2.27 -29.81 -12.04
C ASP A 436 -1.55 -31.07 -11.52
N ALA A 437 -1.86 -32.23 -12.10
CA ALA A 437 -1.26 -33.52 -11.73
C ALA A 437 0.27 -33.54 -11.91
N ASP A 438 0.81 -32.71 -12.80
CA ASP A 438 2.23 -32.58 -13.05
C ASP A 438 2.88 -31.50 -12.17
N GLY A 439 2.12 -30.78 -11.34
CA GLY A 439 2.64 -29.76 -10.45
C GLY A 439 2.71 -28.35 -11.06
N TRP A 440 2.09 -28.11 -12.22
CA TRP A 440 2.06 -26.79 -12.85
C TRP A 440 0.84 -25.98 -12.45
N TYR A 441 1.05 -24.69 -12.19
CA TYR A 441 -0.05 -23.75 -12.00
C TYR A 441 -0.49 -23.16 -13.34
N PRO A 442 -1.78 -22.84 -13.50
CA PRO A 442 -2.26 -22.12 -14.68
C PRO A 442 -1.69 -20.70 -14.73
N ILE A 443 -1.16 -20.34 -15.89
CA ILE A 443 -0.48 -19.06 -16.15
C ILE A 443 -1.26 -18.32 -17.23
N ALA A 444 -1.38 -17.00 -17.11
CA ALA A 444 -2.00 -16.19 -18.16
C ALA A 444 -1.19 -16.28 -19.46
N ILE A 445 -1.86 -16.50 -20.60
CA ILE A 445 -1.26 -16.40 -21.93
C ILE A 445 -2.08 -15.38 -22.72
N PRO A 446 -1.49 -14.27 -23.20
CA PRO A 446 -2.23 -13.25 -23.93
C PRO A 446 -2.98 -13.84 -25.13
N GLY A 447 -4.24 -13.43 -25.30
CA GLY A 447 -5.12 -13.95 -26.35
C GLY A 447 -5.67 -15.37 -26.12
N LYS A 448 -5.48 -15.98 -24.94
CA LYS A 448 -6.06 -17.30 -24.60
C LYS A 448 -6.83 -17.28 -23.29
N ASP A 449 -8.01 -17.88 -23.30
CA ASP A 449 -8.78 -18.16 -22.09
C ASP A 449 -8.30 -19.47 -21.47
N ILE A 450 -7.52 -19.38 -20.40
CA ILE A 450 -6.97 -20.54 -19.69
C ILE A 450 -7.73 -20.73 -18.38
N PRO A 451 -8.46 -21.84 -18.21
CA PRO A 451 -9.15 -22.13 -16.96
C PRO A 451 -8.21 -22.06 -15.74
N GLY A 452 -8.60 -21.30 -14.72
CA GLY A 452 -7.83 -21.13 -13.48
C GLY A 452 -6.63 -20.17 -13.58
N ALA A 453 -6.28 -19.68 -14.78
CA ALA A 453 -5.30 -18.61 -14.90
C ALA A 453 -5.88 -17.31 -14.34
N PRO A 454 -5.04 -16.36 -13.90
CA PRO A 454 -5.52 -15.07 -13.42
C PRO A 454 -6.33 -14.37 -14.53
N VAL A 455 -7.64 -14.25 -14.32
CA VAL A 455 -8.55 -13.62 -15.28
C VAL A 455 -8.29 -12.12 -15.32
N VAL A 456 -8.40 -11.54 -16.52
CA VAL A 456 -8.32 -10.10 -16.78
C VAL A 456 -9.71 -9.49 -16.79
#